data_AF-A0A9D6RD82-F1
#
_entry.id   AF-A0A9D6RD82-F1
#
_cell.length_a   1.000
_cell.length_b   1.000
_cell.length_c   1.000
_cell.angle_alpha   90.00
_cell.angle_beta   90.00
_cell.angle_gamma   90.00
#
_symmetry.space_group_name_H-M   'P 1'
#
loop_
_entity.id
_entity.type
_entity.pdbx_description
1 polymer ?
#
loop_
_entity_poly.entity_id
_entity_poly.type
_entity_poly.pdbx_seq_one_letter_code
_entity_poly.pdbx_strand_id
1 'polypeptide(L)'
;MPGTTGQLSIDVSIAAANGSLFADNLAGKGDEVRVGLPAEYAQAVLAGVNLVKGELNTLPAGKLTINCAAHGAIGSCEAVYKHLAVILIKLFNAADAELSDEDLVKLFPSTFG
;
A
#
# COMPACT_ATOMS: atom_id res chain seq x y z
N MET A 1 6.46 13.63 -19.67
CA MET A 1 7.88 13.23 -19.74
C MET A 1 8.14 12.27 -18.60
N PRO A 2 8.32 10.96 -18.83
CA PRO A 2 8.84 10.07 -17.80
C PRO A 2 10.30 10.46 -17.52
N GLY A 3 10.67 10.57 -16.25
CA GLY A 3 12.02 10.97 -15.84
C GLY A 3 13.05 9.93 -16.27
N THR A 4 14.11 10.41 -16.92
CA THR A 4 15.23 9.63 -17.49
C THR A 4 16.21 9.06 -16.46
N THR A 5 15.94 9.22 -15.17
CA THR A 5 16.67 8.58 -14.07
C THR A 5 15.94 7.29 -13.72
N GLY A 6 16.65 6.16 -13.61
CA GLY A 6 16.13 4.86 -13.14
C GLY A 6 15.63 4.86 -11.69
N GLN A 7 14.97 5.92 -11.26
CA GLN A 7 14.57 6.23 -9.90
C GLN A 7 13.04 6.18 -9.82
N LEU A 8 12.55 5.48 -8.80
CA LEU A 8 11.16 5.51 -8.38
C LEU A 8 11.01 6.57 -7.29
N SER A 9 10.19 7.58 -7.54
CA SER A 9 9.73 8.55 -6.54
C SER A 9 8.41 8.09 -5.95
N ILE A 10 8.27 8.17 -4.63
CA ILE A 10 7.08 7.72 -3.91
C ILE A 10 6.50 8.91 -3.15
N ASP A 11 5.28 9.28 -3.49
CA ASP A 11 4.53 10.32 -2.81
C ASP A 11 3.37 9.66 -2.05
N VAL A 12 3.31 9.86 -0.73
CA VAL A 12 2.23 9.35 0.12
C VAL A 12 1.48 10.54 0.69
N SER A 13 0.18 10.64 0.38
CA SER A 13 -0.68 11.67 0.96
C SER A 13 -1.10 11.24 2.37
N ILE A 14 -0.87 12.10 3.34
CA ILE A 14 -1.30 11.89 4.72
C ILE A 14 -2.58 12.68 5.01
N ALA A 15 -3.40 12.16 5.89
CA ALA A 15 -4.58 12.81 6.43
C ALA A 15 -4.49 12.87 7.95
N ALA A 16 -5.27 13.77 8.55
CA ALA A 16 -5.42 13.79 9.99
C ALA A 16 -6.10 12.49 10.46
N ALA A 17 -5.60 11.90 11.55
CA ALA A 17 -6.14 10.64 12.09
C ALA A 17 -7.61 10.73 12.53
N ASN A 18 -8.11 11.94 12.78
CA ASN A 18 -9.52 12.23 13.08
C ASN A 18 -10.31 12.68 11.83
N GLY A 19 -9.88 12.27 10.64
CA GLY A 19 -10.50 12.60 9.37
C GLY A 19 -11.95 12.14 9.23
N SER A 20 -12.55 12.46 8.09
CA SER A 20 -13.95 12.14 7.77
C SER A 20 -14.20 10.64 7.85
N LEU A 21 -15.33 10.26 8.47
CA LEU A 21 -15.79 8.87 8.48
C LEU A 21 -16.17 8.44 7.06
N PHE A 22 -15.81 7.21 6.71
CA PHE A 22 -16.21 6.56 5.48
C PHE A 22 -17.39 5.63 5.76
N ALA A 23 -18.61 6.12 5.53
CA ALA A 23 -19.84 5.40 5.88
C ALA A 23 -20.07 4.14 5.02
N ASP A 24 -19.65 4.16 3.75
CA ASP A 24 -19.80 3.06 2.80
C ASP A 24 -18.63 2.07 2.88
N ASN A 25 -18.20 1.73 4.10
CA ASN A 25 -17.11 0.79 4.32
C ASN A 25 -17.60 -0.67 4.41
N LEU A 26 -16.71 -1.60 4.13
CA LEU A 26 -16.96 -3.05 4.23
C LEU A 26 -16.65 -3.62 5.63
N ALA A 27 -16.21 -2.78 6.58
CA ALA A 27 -15.86 -3.22 7.92
C ALA A 27 -17.12 -3.55 8.74
N GLY A 28 -16.94 -4.32 9.81
CA GLY A 28 -18.05 -4.68 10.69
C GLY A 28 -18.70 -3.46 11.32
N LYS A 29 -19.99 -3.55 11.71
CA LYS A 29 -20.80 -2.46 12.30
C LYS A 29 -20.23 -1.77 13.55
N GLY A 30 -19.09 -2.24 14.08
CA GLY A 30 -18.40 -1.66 15.23
C GLY A 30 -17.04 -1.01 14.92
N ASP A 31 -16.61 -0.98 13.65
CA ASP A 31 -15.36 -0.32 13.26
C ASP A 31 -15.64 1.07 12.67
N GLU A 32 -14.89 2.06 13.13
CA GLU A 32 -14.93 3.41 12.59
C GLU A 32 -13.86 3.55 11.51
N VAL A 33 -14.28 3.44 10.25
CA VAL A 33 -13.39 3.67 9.12
C VAL A 33 -13.35 5.15 8.78
N ARG A 34 -12.15 5.69 8.61
CA ARG A 34 -11.87 7.09 8.28
C ARG A 34 -11.11 7.17 6.97
N VAL A 35 -11.37 8.24 6.21
CA VAL A 35 -10.72 8.51 4.93
C VAL A 35 -9.31 9.06 5.16
N GLY A 36 -8.36 8.52 4.39
CA GLY A 36 -6.97 8.94 4.35
C GLY A 36 -6.03 8.02 5.11
N LEU A 37 -4.73 8.31 5.03
CA LEU A 37 -3.68 7.60 5.73
C LEU A 37 -3.15 8.46 6.89
N PRO A 38 -3.26 8.03 8.15
CA PRO A 38 -2.61 8.67 9.27
C PRO A 38 -1.08 8.75 9.08
N ALA A 39 -0.47 9.82 9.59
CA ALA A 39 0.96 10.08 9.39
C ALA A 39 1.85 8.97 9.98
N GLU A 40 1.41 8.31 11.05
CA GLU A 40 2.07 7.17 11.68
C GLU A 40 2.25 5.99 10.72
N TYR A 41 1.31 5.77 9.79
CA TYR A 41 1.38 4.65 8.85
C TYR A 41 2.15 4.97 7.57
N ALA A 42 2.43 6.25 7.30
CA ALA A 42 3.16 6.66 6.09
C ALA A 42 4.57 6.05 6.03
N GLN A 43 5.28 5.97 7.17
CA GLN A 43 6.59 5.33 7.23
C GLN A 43 6.52 3.84 6.93
N ALA A 44 5.46 3.16 7.37
CA ALA A 44 5.25 1.75 7.09
C ALA A 44 5.04 1.48 5.59
N VAL A 45 4.31 2.34 4.90
CA VAL A 45 4.16 2.31 3.43
C VAL A 45 5.53 2.41 2.75
N LEU A 46 6.33 3.41 3.13
CA LEU A 46 7.68 3.60 2.56
C LEU A 46 8.61 2.42 2.86
N ALA A 47 8.54 1.86 4.07
CA ALA A 47 9.29 0.66 4.45
C ALA A 47 8.89 -0.55 3.60
N GLY A 48 7.60 -0.69 3.28
CA GLY A 48 7.10 -1.73 2.39
C GLY A 48 7.68 -1.61 0.98
N VAL A 49 7.68 -0.42 0.39
CA VAL A 49 8.27 -0.21 -0.95
C VAL A 49 9.79 -0.49 -0.94
N ASN A 50 10.49 -0.07 0.10
CA ASN A 50 11.93 -0.34 0.24
C ASN A 50 12.26 -1.83 0.39
N LEU A 51 11.39 -2.61 1.02
CA LEU A 51 11.58 -4.06 1.16
C LEU A 51 11.60 -4.74 -0.21
N VAL A 52 10.68 -4.34 -1.10
CA VAL A 52 10.57 -4.92 -2.45
C VAL A 52 11.76 -4.56 -3.33
N LYS A 53 12.44 -3.43 -3.08
CA LYS A 53 13.68 -3.07 -3.79
C LYS A 53 14.80 -4.09 -3.63
N GLY A 54 14.82 -4.83 -2.53
CA GLY A 54 15.76 -5.94 -2.33
C GLY A 54 15.35 -7.24 -3.03
N GLU A 55 14.07 -7.40 -3.36
CA GLU A 55 13.51 -8.63 -3.95
C GLU A 55 13.38 -8.55 -5.48
N LEU A 56 13.08 -7.36 -6.01
CA LEU A 56 12.93 -7.15 -7.45
C LEU A 56 14.22 -6.60 -8.05
N ASN A 57 14.77 -7.32 -9.04
CA ASN A 57 15.99 -6.92 -9.76
C ASN A 57 15.85 -5.55 -10.46
N THR A 58 14.63 -5.16 -10.81
CA THR A 58 14.32 -3.85 -11.41
C THR A 58 12.95 -3.37 -10.92
N LEU A 59 12.93 -2.17 -10.35
CA LEU A 59 11.70 -1.40 -10.13
C LEU A 59 11.52 -0.43 -11.30
N PRO A 60 10.30 -0.31 -11.87
CA PRO A 60 10.05 0.65 -12.92
C PRO A 60 10.35 2.07 -12.41
N ALA A 61 11.10 2.83 -13.22
CA ALA A 61 11.34 4.24 -12.96
C ALA A 61 10.05 5.04 -13.10
N GLY A 62 9.91 6.11 -12.32
CA GLY A 62 8.73 6.97 -12.40
C GLY A 62 8.24 7.44 -11.04
N LYS A 63 6.94 7.72 -10.96
CA LYS A 63 6.31 8.26 -9.75
C LYS A 63 5.14 7.38 -9.33
N LEU A 64 5.22 6.79 -8.14
CA LEU A 64 4.08 6.16 -7.48
C LEU A 64 3.46 7.16 -6.51
N THR A 65 2.17 7.45 -6.70
CA THR A 65 1.41 8.32 -5.79
C THR A 65 0.36 7.49 -5.07
N ILE A 66 0.45 7.45 -3.75
CA ILE A 66 -0.55 6.83 -2.87
C ILE A 66 -1.35 7.98 -2.25
N ASN A 67 -2.49 8.29 -2.86
CA ASN A 67 -3.37 9.39 -2.45
C ASN A 67 -4.78 8.93 -2.04
N CYS A 68 -5.05 7.63 -2.09
CA CYS A 68 -6.31 7.03 -1.69
C CYS A 68 -6.02 5.97 -0.64
N ALA A 69 -6.55 6.18 0.57
CA ALA A 69 -6.44 5.25 1.68
C ALA A 69 -7.66 5.42 2.58
N ALA A 70 -7.91 4.41 3.40
CA ALA A 70 -8.80 4.49 4.54
C ALA A 70 -8.19 3.70 5.68
N HIS A 71 -8.50 4.08 6.92
CA HIS A 71 -8.04 3.37 8.12
C HIS A 71 -9.21 3.17 9.09
N GLY A 72 -9.29 1.96 9.65
CA GLY A 72 -10.20 1.62 10.74
C GLY A 72 -9.60 2.01 12.10
N ALA A 73 -10.45 2.17 13.11
CA ALA A 73 -10.02 2.20 14.50
C ALA A 73 -9.58 0.80 14.96
N ILE A 74 -10.09 -0.25 14.31
CA ILE A 74 -9.79 -1.64 14.59
C ILE A 74 -9.04 -2.26 13.41
N GLY A 75 -7.96 -2.98 13.69
CA GLY A 75 -7.23 -3.78 12.70
C GLY A 75 -6.29 -3.01 11.75
N SER A 76 -6.38 -1.67 11.70
CA SER A 76 -5.39 -0.86 10.99
C SER A 76 -4.12 -0.72 11.81
N CYS A 77 -2.97 -1.04 11.21
CA CYS A 77 -1.66 -0.91 11.84
C CYS A 77 -0.57 -0.77 10.78
N GLU A 78 0.63 -0.38 11.21
CA GLU A 78 1.81 -0.26 10.35
C GLU A 78 2.07 -1.53 9.53
N ALA A 79 1.94 -2.71 10.14
CA ALA A 79 2.16 -3.98 9.45
C ALA A 79 1.21 -4.13 8.25
N VAL A 80 -0.07 -3.80 8.38
CA VAL A 80 -1.03 -3.88 7.26
C VAL A 80 -0.60 -2.96 6.12
N TYR A 81 -0.32 -1.69 6.38
CA TYR A 81 0.05 -0.74 5.32
C TYR A 81 1.41 -1.06 4.69
N LYS A 82 2.36 -1.61 5.45
CA LYS A 82 3.62 -2.13 4.91
C LYS A 82 3.38 -3.27 3.93
N HIS A 83 2.57 -4.26 4.29
CA HIS A 83 2.28 -5.39 3.40
C HIS A 83 1.46 -4.98 2.17
N LEU A 84 0.49 -4.06 2.33
CA LEU A 84 -0.24 -3.51 1.19
C LEU A 84 0.69 -2.81 0.20
N ALA A 85 1.65 -2.02 0.69
CA ALA A 85 2.65 -1.40 -0.18
C ALA A 85 3.49 -2.43 -0.93
N VAL A 86 3.92 -3.51 -0.26
CA VAL A 86 4.66 -4.62 -0.90
C VAL A 86 3.85 -5.25 -2.03
N ILE A 87 2.58 -5.59 -1.76
CA ILE A 87 1.69 -6.23 -2.72
C ILE A 87 1.46 -5.32 -3.93
N LEU A 88 1.16 -4.03 -3.72
CA LEU A 88 0.95 -3.06 -4.80
C LEU A 88 2.16 -2.98 -5.74
N ILE A 89 3.37 -2.92 -5.18
CA ILE A 89 4.60 -2.85 -6.00
C ILE A 89 4.81 -4.14 -6.79
N LYS A 90 4.58 -5.31 -6.17
CA LYS A 90 4.67 -6.61 -6.84
C LYS A 90 3.66 -6.72 -7.99
N LEU A 91 2.43 -6.27 -7.77
CA LEU A 91 1.38 -6.23 -8.80
C LEU A 91 1.76 -5.30 -9.96
N PHE A 92 2.30 -4.11 -9.68
CA PHE A 92 2.77 -3.21 -10.74
C PHE A 92 3.93 -3.81 -11.56
N ASN A 93 4.79 -4.63 -10.94
CA ASN A 93 5.87 -5.32 -11.65
C ASN A 93 5.36 -6.50 -12.48
N ALA A 94 4.26 -7.12 -12.06
CA ALA A 94 3.64 -8.24 -12.74
C ALA A 94 2.54 -7.83 -13.75
N ALA A 95 2.39 -6.54 -14.07
CA ALA A 95 1.27 -6.01 -14.85
C ALA A 95 1.13 -6.61 -16.27
N ASP A 96 2.24 -7.09 -16.86
CA ASP A 96 2.25 -7.75 -18.17
C ASP A 96 2.21 -9.29 -18.08
N ALA A 97 2.20 -9.85 -16.86
CA ALA A 97 2.11 -11.28 -16.63
C ALA A 97 0.65 -11.69 -16.40
N GLU A 98 0.21 -12.76 -17.07
CA GLU A 98 -1.05 -13.43 -16.73
C GLU A 98 -0.87 -14.13 -15.37
N LEU A 99 -1.24 -13.45 -14.29
CA LEU A 99 -1.26 -14.03 -12.95
C LEU A 99 -2.54 -14.83 -12.76
N SER A 100 -2.40 -16.08 -12.30
CA SER A 100 -3.54 -16.85 -11.83
C SER A 100 -4.03 -16.35 -10.47
N ASP A 101 -5.26 -16.69 -10.08
CA ASP A 101 -5.77 -16.41 -8.73
C ASP A 101 -4.85 -16.97 -7.64
N GLU A 102 -4.24 -18.14 -7.89
CA GLU A 102 -3.32 -18.76 -6.95
C GLU A 102 -2.02 -17.96 -6.80
N ASP A 103 -1.56 -17.31 -7.86
CA ASP A 103 -0.38 -16.42 -7.81
C ASP A 103 -0.69 -15.10 -7.13
N LEU A 104 -1.91 -14.57 -7.31
CA LEU A 104 -2.38 -13.38 -6.57
C LEU A 104 -2.44 -13.66 -5.06
N VAL A 105 -2.93 -14.83 -4.67
CA VAL A 105 -2.99 -15.23 -3.25
C VAL A 105 -1.58 -15.34 -2.64
N LYS A 106 -0.58 -15.83 -3.39
CA LYS A 106 0.81 -15.92 -2.92
C LYS A 106 1.47 -14.55 -2.66
N LEU A 107 0.90 -13.45 -3.15
CA LEU A 107 1.39 -12.10 -2.85
C LEU A 107 1.07 -11.68 -1.41
N PHE A 108 0.02 -12.25 -0.82
CA PHE A 108 -0.39 -11.94 0.55
C PHE A 108 0.46 -12.72 1.55
N PRO A 109 0.82 -12.09 2.69
CA PRO A 109 1.51 -12.80 3.75
C PRO A 109 0.61 -13.88 4.34
N SER A 110 1.18 -15.05 4.65
CA SER A 110 0.46 -16.16 5.28
C SER A 110 -0.06 -15.81 6.68
N THR A 111 0.52 -14.79 7.32
CA THR A 111 0.11 -14.25 8.63
C THR A 111 0.38 -12.75 8.71
N PHE A 112 -0.59 -11.99 9.23
CA PHE A 112 -0.36 -10.60 9.65
C PHE A 112 0.24 -10.61 11.07
N GLY A 113 1.57 -10.64 11.13
CA GLY A 113 2.36 -10.55 12.37
C GLY A 113 2.85 -9.13 12.63
#